data_AF-A0A075K964-F1
#
_entry.id   AF-A0A075K964-F1
#
_cell.length_a   1.000
_cell.length_b   1.000
_cell.length_c   1.000
_cell.angle_alpha   90.00
_cell.angle_beta   90.00
_cell.angle_gamma   90.00
#
_symmetry.space_group_name_H-M   'P 1'
#
loop_
_entity.id
_entity.type
_entity.pdbx_description
1 polymer ?
#
loop_
_entity_poly.entity_id
_entity_poly.type
_entity_poly.pdbx_seq_one_letter_code
_entity_poly.pdbx_strand_id
1 'polypeptide(L)'
;MDSRSELLELIGQLPEEKVDTALTLLKELIAKQENNEKIIDPLQDLMKALMYSMNNSLYDLSIDAGRKEEKVLSNRLESYRKRVAEAWEVYKSKSDIN
;
A
#
# COMPACT_ATOMS: atom_id res chain seq x y z
N MET A 1 13.36 26.66 -5.39
CA MET A 1 14.78 26.31 -5.40
C MET A 1 14.86 24.81 -5.19
N ASP A 2 15.75 24.13 -5.91
CA ASP A 2 15.86 22.67 -5.85
C ASP A 2 16.53 22.28 -4.52
N SER A 3 15.86 21.45 -3.70
CA SER A 3 16.34 21.03 -2.38
C SER A 3 17.74 20.41 -2.43
N ARG A 4 18.13 19.87 -3.59
CA ARG A 4 19.48 19.36 -3.85
C ARG A 4 20.54 20.46 -3.85
N SER A 5 20.21 21.64 -4.39
CA SER A 5 21.13 22.76 -4.45
C SER A 5 21.38 23.36 -3.05
N GLU A 6 20.34 23.45 -2.22
CA GLU A 6 20.46 23.95 -0.84
C GLU A 6 21.31 23.00 0.04
N LEU A 7 21.17 21.69 -0.13
CA LEU A 7 22.00 20.70 0.59
C LEU A 7 23.47 20.78 0.19
N LEU A 8 23.76 20.98 -1.09
CA LEU A 8 25.13 21.12 -1.58
C LEU A 8 25.79 22.42 -1.09
N GLU A 9 25.03 23.52 -1.01
CA GLU A 9 25.49 24.77 -0.42
C GLU A 9 25.79 24.62 1.08
N LEU A 10 24.92 23.93 1.83
CA LEU A 10 25.12 23.67 3.26
C LEU A 10 26.34 22.77 3.53
N ILE A 11 26.57 21.77 2.68
CA ILE A 11 27.76 20.90 2.79
C ILE A 11 29.03 21.67 2.43
N GLY A 12 28.98 22.56 1.43
CA GLY A 12 30.11 23.40 1.03
C GLY A 12 30.50 24.47 2.06
N GLN A 13 29.61 24.80 2.99
CA GLN A 13 29.88 25.73 4.10
C GLN A 13 30.50 25.03 5.33
N LEU A 14 30.60 23.70 5.33
CA LEU A 14 31.22 22.95 6.43
C LEU A 14 32.75 22.95 6.30
N PRO A 15 33.49 22.99 7.43
CA PRO A 15 34.93 22.73 7.43
C PRO A 15 35.21 21.34 6.86
N GLU A 16 36.27 21.19 6.05
CA GLU A 16 36.63 19.92 5.37
C GLU A 16 36.64 18.72 6.32
N GLU A 17 37.13 18.92 7.55
CA GLU A 17 37.20 17.89 8.61
C GLU A 17 35.83 17.31 9.03
N LYS A 18 34.74 18.04 8.78
CA LYS A 18 33.37 17.65 9.18
C LYS A 18 32.53 17.14 8.01
N VAL A 19 33.02 17.26 6.77
CA VAL A 19 32.31 16.82 5.57
C VAL A 19 32.11 15.30 5.58
N ASP A 20 33.15 14.55 5.93
CA ASP A 20 33.06 13.09 6.04
C ASP A 20 32.08 12.63 7.12
N THR A 21 32.01 13.36 8.24
CA THR A 21 31.04 13.08 9.31
C THR A 21 29.61 13.38 8.83
N ALA A 22 29.39 14.49 8.14
CA ALA A 22 28.09 14.85 7.59
C ALA A 22 27.62 13.83 6.52
N LEU A 23 28.51 13.39 5.64
CA LEU A 23 28.23 12.36 4.64
C LEU A 23 27.91 11.01 5.29
N THR A 24 28.60 10.64 6.36
CA THR A 24 28.34 9.42 7.13
C THR A 24 26.96 9.47 7.78
N LEU A 25 26.62 10.58 8.45
CA LEU A 25 25.29 10.78 9.03
C LEU A 25 24.17 10.79 7.98
N LEU A 26 24.40 11.39 6.81
CA LEU A 26 23.46 11.35 5.70
C LEU A 26 23.24 9.92 5.19
N LYS A 27 24.31 9.14 5.03
CA LYS A 27 24.20 7.72 4.67
C LYS A 27 23.45 6.91 5.72
N GLU A 28 23.70 7.17 7.01
CA GLU A 28 22.97 6.52 8.10
C GLU A 28 21.50 6.93 8.14
N LEU A 29 21.17 8.19 7.84
CA LEU A 29 19.79 8.66 7.74
C LEU A 29 19.07 8.04 6.54
N ILE A 30 19.71 7.99 5.36
CA ILE A 30 19.17 7.32 4.17
C ILE A 30 18.98 5.83 4.45
N ALA A 31 19.96 5.16 5.07
CA ALA A 31 19.86 3.77 5.46
C ALA A 31 18.76 3.53 6.51
N LYS A 32 18.53 4.48 7.44
CA LYS A 32 17.38 4.43 8.36
C LYS A 32 16.05 4.70 7.66
N GLN A 33 16.04 5.49 6.61
CA GLN A 33 14.86 5.78 5.80
C GLN A 33 14.49 4.58 4.91
N GLU A 34 15.49 3.87 4.38
CA GLU A 34 15.32 2.60 3.67
C GLU A 34 14.95 1.43 4.62
N ASN A 35 15.41 1.48 5.88
CA ASN A 35 15.04 0.53 6.95
C ASN A 35 13.80 0.95 7.75
N ASN A 36 13.10 2.04 7.39
CA ASN A 36 11.69 2.17 7.74
C ASN A 36 10.95 1.14 6.87
N GLU A 37 11.09 -0.12 7.30
CA GLU A 37 10.24 -1.24 6.97
C GLU A 37 8.84 -0.73 6.74
N LYS A 38 8.24 -1.14 5.60
CA LYS A 38 6.80 -1.02 5.32
C LYS A 38 6.05 -0.90 6.63
N ILE A 39 5.64 0.31 6.97
CA ILE A 39 4.71 0.50 8.06
C ILE A 39 3.48 -0.25 7.56
N ILE A 40 3.30 -1.47 8.05
CA ILE A 40 2.12 -2.26 7.79
C ILE A 40 1.02 -1.46 8.47
N ASP A 41 0.32 -0.65 7.67
CA ASP A 41 -0.80 0.13 8.16
C ASP A 41 -1.82 -0.88 8.70
N PRO A 42 -2.08 -0.93 10.03
CA PRO A 42 -3.01 -1.89 10.60
C PRO A 42 -4.41 -1.77 9.97
N LEU A 43 -4.76 -0.59 9.45
CA LEU A 43 -5.98 -0.38 8.69
C LEU A 43 -5.92 -1.10 7.33
N GLN A 44 -4.80 -1.04 6.62
CA GLN A 44 -4.62 -1.73 5.34
C GLN A 44 -4.71 -3.26 5.49
N ASP A 45 -4.14 -3.82 6.57
CA ASP A 45 -4.24 -5.24 6.88
C ASP A 45 -5.67 -5.67 7.25
N LEU A 46 -6.36 -4.87 8.06
CA LEU A 46 -7.78 -5.08 8.36
C LEU A 46 -8.63 -5.04 7.09
N MET A 47 -8.42 -4.04 6.24
CA MET A 47 -9.13 -3.90 4.97
C MET A 47 -8.88 -5.10 4.06
N LYS A 48 -7.63 -5.55 3.97
CA LYS A 48 -7.26 -6.75 3.20
C LYS A 48 -7.99 -7.99 3.72
N ALA A 49 -8.00 -8.21 5.05
CA ALA A 49 -8.70 -9.33 5.66
C ALA A 49 -10.22 -9.31 5.39
N LEU A 50 -10.86 -8.14 5.56
CA LEU A 50 -12.28 -7.94 5.26
C LEU A 50 -12.59 -8.22 3.79
N MET A 51 -11.75 -7.73 2.89
CA MET A 51 -11.87 -7.94 1.45
C MET A 51 -11.80 -9.42 1.06
N TYR A 52 -10.82 -10.16 1.60
CA TYR A 52 -10.72 -11.60 1.37
C TYR A 52 -11.95 -12.34 1.91
N SER A 53 -12.38 -12.03 3.13
CA SER A 53 -13.55 -12.66 3.76
C SER A 53 -14.82 -12.42 2.94
N MET A 54 -15.04 -11.18 2.49
CA MET A 54 -16.21 -10.81 1.71
C MET A 54 -16.21 -11.48 0.33
N ASN A 55 -15.06 -11.51 -0.35
CA ASN A 55 -14.91 -12.14 -1.65
C ASN A 55 -15.23 -13.64 -1.60
N ASN A 56 -14.73 -14.35 -0.57
CA ASN A 56 -15.01 -15.77 -0.36
C ASN A 56 -16.47 -16.01 0.02
N SER A 57 -17.03 -15.21 0.93
CA SER A 57 -18.43 -15.35 1.35
C SER A 57 -19.40 -15.16 0.17
N LEU A 58 -19.14 -14.15 -0.68
CA LEU A 58 -19.95 -13.91 -1.88
C LEU A 58 -19.84 -15.05 -2.90
N TYR A 59 -18.64 -15.63 -3.05
CA TYR A 59 -18.43 -16.81 -3.88
C TYR A 59 -19.22 -18.01 -3.36
N ASP A 60 -19.07 -18.34 -2.08
CA ASP A 60 -19.74 -19.50 -1.47
C ASP A 60 -21.26 -19.37 -1.53
N LEU A 61 -21.79 -18.18 -1.24
CA LEU A 61 -23.22 -17.89 -1.36
C LEU A 61 -23.70 -17.97 -2.83
N SER A 62 -22.89 -17.52 -3.78
CA SER A 62 -23.21 -17.61 -5.21
C SER A 62 -23.31 -19.07 -5.66
N ILE A 63 -22.40 -19.92 -5.20
CA ILE A 63 -22.41 -21.36 -5.46
C ILE A 63 -23.61 -22.04 -4.80
N ASP A 64 -23.91 -21.71 -3.53
CA ASP A 64 -25.06 -22.27 -2.81
C ASP A 64 -26.40 -21.88 -3.48
N ALA A 65 -26.55 -20.60 -3.87
CA ALA A 65 -27.70 -20.15 -4.65
C ALA A 65 -27.81 -20.86 -6.00
N GLY A 66 -26.67 -21.12 -6.67
CA GLY A 66 -26.60 -21.89 -7.90
C GLY A 66 -27.08 -23.34 -7.72
N ARG A 67 -26.71 -23.99 -6.61
CA ARG A 67 -27.16 -25.34 -6.25
C ARG A 67 -28.65 -25.42 -5.94
N LYS A 68 -29.23 -24.33 -5.41
CA LYS A 68 -30.67 -24.17 -5.15
C LYS A 68 -31.47 -23.74 -6.39
N GLU A 69 -30.81 -23.65 -7.56
CA GLU A 69 -31.39 -23.17 -8.83
C GLU A 69 -31.88 -21.70 -8.81
N GLU A 70 -31.42 -20.91 -7.84
CA GLU A 70 -31.73 -19.49 -7.71
C GLU A 70 -30.83 -18.63 -8.63
N LYS A 71 -30.99 -18.82 -9.95
CA LYS A 71 -30.11 -18.26 -10.99
C LYS A 71 -29.90 -16.74 -10.87
N VAL A 72 -30.97 -15.99 -10.58
CA VAL A 72 -30.89 -14.52 -10.45
C VAL A 72 -30.04 -14.13 -9.23
N LEU A 73 -30.21 -14.82 -8.11
CA LEU A 73 -29.46 -14.54 -6.88
C LEU A 73 -27.99 -14.91 -7.05
N SER A 74 -27.71 -16.10 -7.59
CA SER A 74 -26.35 -16.55 -7.89
C SER A 74 -25.60 -15.54 -8.77
N ASN A 75 -26.20 -15.13 -9.89
CA ASN A 75 -25.60 -14.13 -10.79
C ASN A 75 -25.38 -12.77 -10.10
N ARG A 76 -26.31 -12.35 -9.24
CA ARG A 76 -26.20 -11.07 -8.51
C ARG A 76 -25.07 -11.12 -7.48
N LEU A 77 -24.90 -12.23 -6.76
CA LEU A 77 -23.82 -12.44 -5.81
C LEU A 77 -22.46 -12.46 -6.50
N GLU A 78 -22.33 -13.15 -7.64
CA GLU A 78 -21.09 -13.13 -8.44
C GLU A 78 -20.78 -11.73 -9.00
N SER A 79 -21.81 -10.96 -9.39
CA SER A 79 -21.64 -9.56 -9.79
C SER A 79 -21.12 -8.70 -8.64
N TYR A 80 -21.64 -8.87 -7.42
CA TYR A 80 -21.13 -8.17 -6.25
C TYR A 80 -19.70 -8.57 -5.91
N ARG A 81 -19.36 -9.85 -6.03
CA ARG A 81 -17.99 -10.35 -5.85
C ARG A 81 -17.01 -9.61 -6.75
N LYS A 82 -17.34 -9.48 -8.04
CA LYS A 82 -16.52 -8.73 -9.02
C LYS A 82 -16.36 -7.26 -8.65
N ARG A 83 -17.46 -6.57 -8.31
CA ARG A 83 -17.42 -5.15 -7.90
C ARG A 83 -16.55 -4.92 -6.66
N VAL A 84 -16.62 -5.84 -5.71
CA VAL A 84 -15.80 -5.83 -4.50
C VAL A 84 -14.33 -5.95 -4.88
N ALA A 85 -13.95 -6.94 -5.69
CA ALA A 85 -12.58 -7.09 -6.18
C ALA A 85 -12.08 -5.85 -6.94
N GLU A 86 -12.90 -5.30 -7.84
CA GLU A 86 -12.58 -4.06 -8.58
C GLU A 86 -12.34 -2.87 -7.64
N ALA A 87 -13.21 -2.67 -6.63
CA ALA A 87 -13.05 -1.60 -5.65
C ALA A 87 -11.74 -1.73 -4.85
N TRP A 88 -11.33 -2.97 -4.55
CA TRP A 88 -10.06 -3.22 -3.87
C TRP A 88 -8.84 -2.93 -4.74
N GLU A 89 -8.88 -3.27 -6.02
CA GLU A 89 -7.81 -2.90 -6.95
C GLU A 89 -7.68 -1.36 -7.06
N VAL A 90 -8.80 -0.64 -7.13
CA VAL A 90 -8.79 0.83 -7.12
C VAL A 90 -8.19 1.38 -5.83
N TYR A 91 -8.57 0.82 -4.67
CA TYR A 91 -7.99 1.23 -3.39
C TYR A 91 -6.48 1.02 -3.35
N LYS A 92 -5.99 -0.18 -3.67
CA LYS A 92 -4.56 -0.47 -3.72
C LYS A 92 -3.80 0.47 -4.66
N SER A 93 -4.34 0.70 -5.86
CA SER A 93 -3.71 1.61 -6.85
C SER A 93 -3.57 3.05 -6.35
N LYS A 94 -4.44 3.50 -5.44
CA LYS A 94 -4.37 4.84 -4.83
C LYS A 94 -3.45 4.86 -3.61
N SER A 95 -3.37 3.76 -2.87
CA SER A 95 -2.50 3.61 -1.71
C SER A 95 -1.03 3.44 -2.08
N ASP A 96 -0.72 2.83 -3.24
CA ASP A 96 0.66 2.69 -3.74
C ASP A 96 1.24 3.99 -4.34
N ILE A 97 0.45 5.07 -4.41
CA ILE A 97 0.85 6.38 -4.95
C ILE A 97 1.24 7.37 -3.82
N ASN A 98 1.02 7.02 -2.54
CA ASN A 98 1.44 7.79 -1.37
C ASN A 98 2.58 7.10 -0.62
#